data_AF-A0A3N4F0S4-F1
#
_entry.id   AF-A0A3N4F0S4-F1
#
_cell.length_a   1.000
_cell.length_b   1.000
_cell.length_c   1.000
_cell.angle_alpha   90.00
_cell.angle_beta   90.00
_cell.angle_gamma   90.00
#
_symmetry.space_group_name_H-M   'P 1'
#
loop_
_entity.id
_entity.type
_entity.pdbx_description
1 polymer ?
#
loop_
_entity_poly.entity_id
_entity_poly.type
_entity_poly.pdbx_seq_one_letter_code
_entity_poly.pdbx_strand_id
1 'polypeptide(L)'
;MQFPDDDNGQMLAAMADAGIDLTQSIEVDFFLVFDDQRDAESALEALSQTDMQGELEVNFDEESTKWEVIVCLQMVPDYAALVAKETELNSFAQEFDGISDGWGVMQNQASDSEFTDDDHVHSEHCKH
;
A
#
# COMPACT_ATOMS: atom_id res chain seq x y z
N MET A 1 -14.73 -4.25 -14.88
CA MET A 1 -14.09 -5.46 -14.30
C MET A 1 -15.08 -6.09 -13.35
N GLN A 2 -15.18 -7.41 -13.30
CA GLN A 2 -16.04 -8.12 -12.35
C GLN A 2 -15.09 -8.77 -11.36
N PHE A 3 -14.90 -8.11 -10.22
CA PHE A 3 -14.06 -8.63 -9.14
C PHE A 3 -14.90 -9.61 -8.29
N PRO A 4 -14.30 -10.68 -7.76
CA PRO A 4 -14.98 -11.55 -6.79
C PRO A 4 -15.31 -10.78 -5.51
N ASP A 5 -16.30 -11.27 -4.74
CA ASP A 5 -16.77 -10.69 -3.47
C ASP A 5 -15.83 -11.10 -2.31
N ASP A 6 -14.53 -10.96 -2.53
CA ASP A 6 -13.45 -11.19 -1.56
C ASP A 6 -12.83 -9.83 -1.20
N ASP A 7 -12.17 -9.72 -0.04
CA ASP A 7 -11.58 -8.47 0.47
C ASP A 7 -10.71 -7.76 -0.59
N ASN A 8 -9.86 -8.52 -1.30
CA ASN A 8 -9.01 -7.97 -2.38
C ASN A 8 -9.84 -7.43 -3.55
N GLY A 9 -10.93 -8.11 -3.92
CA GLY A 9 -11.81 -7.69 -5.01
C GLY A 9 -12.64 -6.45 -4.65
N GLN A 10 -13.09 -6.36 -3.40
CA GLN A 10 -13.77 -5.17 -2.88
C GLN A 10 -12.83 -3.97 -2.81
N MET A 11 -11.58 -4.17 -2.38
CA MET A 11 -10.58 -3.11 -2.32
C MET A 11 -10.24 -2.57 -3.72
N LEU A 12 -10.03 -3.45 -4.71
CA LEU A 12 -9.82 -3.06 -6.11
C LEU A 12 -11.02 -2.32 -6.69
N ALA A 13 -12.23 -2.79 -6.40
CA ALA A 13 -13.45 -2.10 -6.82
C ALA A 13 -13.54 -0.69 -6.21
N ALA A 14 -13.22 -0.54 -4.93
CA ALA A 14 -13.19 0.76 -4.25
C ALA A 14 -12.11 1.70 -4.81
N MET A 15 -10.93 1.18 -5.16
CA MET A 15 -9.87 1.95 -5.81
C MET A 15 -10.29 2.42 -7.21
N ALA A 16 -10.89 1.54 -8.01
CA ALA A 16 -11.43 1.90 -9.31
C ALA A 16 -12.54 2.95 -9.22
N ASP A 17 -13.41 2.84 -8.21
CA ASP A 17 -14.49 3.81 -7.92
C ASP A 17 -13.92 5.17 -7.49
N ALA A 18 -12.82 5.16 -6.72
CA ALA A 18 -12.07 6.36 -6.35
C ALA A 18 -11.32 7.02 -7.53
N GLY A 19 -11.32 6.41 -8.71
CA GLY A 19 -10.64 6.91 -9.90
C GLY A 19 -9.14 6.60 -9.96
N ILE A 20 -8.67 5.64 -9.17
CA ILE A 20 -7.28 5.17 -9.20
C ILE A 20 -7.08 4.33 -10.46
N ASP A 21 -6.03 4.64 -11.22
CA ASP A 21 -5.70 3.89 -12.42
C ASP A 21 -5.01 2.56 -12.04
N LEU A 22 -5.83 1.50 -11.95
CA LEU A 22 -5.36 0.13 -11.67
C LEU A 22 -4.53 -0.48 -12.81
N THR A 23 -4.29 0.24 -13.91
CA THR A 23 -3.42 -0.23 -15.00
C THR A 23 -1.96 0.22 -14.80
N GLN A 24 -1.72 1.13 -13.86
CA GLN A 24 -0.41 1.62 -13.52
C GLN A 24 0.16 0.92 -12.28
N SER A 25 1.48 0.96 -12.16
CA SER A 25 2.19 0.45 -10.99
C SER A 25 1.99 1.39 -9.81
N ILE A 26 1.29 0.93 -8.78
CA ILE A 26 1.05 1.66 -7.54
C ILE A 26 1.92 1.09 -6.41
N GLU A 27 2.06 1.84 -5.34
CA GLU A 27 2.75 1.39 -4.13
C GLU A 27 1.77 0.60 -3.26
N VAL A 28 2.16 -0.63 -2.96
CA VAL A 28 1.39 -1.58 -2.15
C VAL A 28 2.21 -1.93 -0.92
N ASP A 29 1.66 -1.65 0.26
CA ASP A 29 2.31 -1.85 1.55
C ASP A 29 1.82 -3.16 2.15
N PHE A 30 2.69 -4.15 2.28
CA PHE A 30 2.36 -5.42 2.95
C PHE A 30 2.84 -5.39 4.39
N PHE A 31 1.97 -5.80 5.31
CA PHE A 31 2.22 -5.79 6.75
C PHE A 31 2.48 -7.23 7.22
N LEU A 32 3.66 -7.44 7.80
CA LEU A 32 4.09 -8.73 8.34
C LEU A 32 4.34 -8.56 9.83
N VAL A 33 3.69 -9.37 10.66
CA VAL A 33 3.77 -9.27 12.11
C VAL A 33 4.56 -10.45 12.67
N PHE A 34 5.51 -10.14 13.56
CA PHE A 34 6.43 -11.06 14.21
C PHE A 34 6.40 -10.85 15.72
N ASP A 35 6.61 -11.92 16.48
CA ASP A 35 6.67 -11.86 17.95
C ASP A 35 8.08 -11.45 18.46
N ASP A 36 9.13 -11.84 17.72
CA ASP A 36 10.53 -11.58 18.09
C ASP A 36 11.19 -10.57 17.13
N GLN A 37 12.02 -9.69 17.68
CA GLN A 37 12.79 -8.71 16.92
C GLN A 37 13.72 -9.40 15.90
N ARG A 38 14.37 -10.49 16.30
CA ARG A 38 15.39 -11.16 15.48
C ARG A 38 14.77 -11.78 14.24
N ASP A 39 13.54 -12.26 14.37
CA ASP A 39 12.77 -12.83 13.27
C ASP A 39 12.36 -11.72 12.29
N ALA A 40 11.86 -10.58 12.79
CA ALA A 40 11.56 -9.41 11.97
C ALA A 40 12.79 -8.85 11.25
N GLU A 41 13.93 -8.72 11.93
CA GLU A 41 15.20 -8.27 11.33
C GLU A 41 15.70 -9.25 10.26
N SER A 42 15.61 -10.56 10.53
CA SER A 42 16.01 -11.59 9.55
C SER A 42 15.10 -11.60 8.32
N ALA A 43 13.80 -11.43 8.51
CA ALA A 43 12.83 -11.29 7.44
C ALA A 43 13.13 -10.04 6.59
N LEU A 44 13.38 -8.90 7.23
CA LEU A 44 13.74 -7.66 6.53
C LEU A 44 15.04 -7.78 5.74
N GLU A 45 16.09 -8.39 6.32
CA GLU A 45 17.35 -8.64 5.60
C GLU A 45 17.11 -9.53 4.37
N ALA A 46 16.37 -10.62 4.51
CA ALA A 46 16.10 -11.54 3.41
C ALA A 46 15.17 -10.92 2.34
N LEU A 47 14.24 -10.04 2.72
CA LEU A 47 13.47 -9.23 1.77
C LEU A 47 14.36 -8.23 1.05
N SER A 48 15.32 -7.59 1.73
CA SER A 48 16.27 -6.65 1.10
C SER A 48 17.21 -7.31 0.08
N GLN A 49 17.44 -8.62 0.25
CA GLN A 49 18.19 -9.44 -0.70
C GLN A 49 17.37 -9.79 -1.95
N THR A 50 16.05 -9.75 -1.83
CA THR A 50 15.15 -9.91 -2.96
C THR A 50 15.13 -8.58 -3.70
N ASP A 51 15.36 -8.59 -5.01
CA ASP A 51 15.40 -7.39 -5.87
C ASP A 51 13.97 -6.83 -6.06
N MET A 52 13.37 -6.44 -4.94
CA MET A 52 12.03 -5.91 -4.83
C MET A 52 12.14 -4.41 -5.07
N GLN A 53 11.43 -3.91 -6.08
CA GLN A 53 11.37 -2.48 -6.37
C GLN A 53 10.47 -1.80 -5.33
N GLY A 54 11.04 -1.55 -4.16
CA GLY A 54 10.27 -1.25 -2.97
C GLY A 54 11.10 -0.71 -1.81
N GLU A 55 10.39 -0.24 -0.78
CA GLU A 55 10.96 0.18 0.50
C GLU A 55 10.60 -0.86 1.57
N LEU A 56 11.52 -1.07 2.51
CA LEU A 56 11.34 -2.00 3.62
C LEU A 56 11.52 -1.22 4.91
N GLU A 57 10.50 -1.28 5.77
CA GLU A 57 10.52 -0.65 7.07
C GLU A 57 10.19 -1.68 8.16
N VAL A 58 10.87 -1.59 9.29
CA VAL A 58 10.51 -2.36 10.48
C VAL A 58 10.06 -1.40 11.56
N ASN A 59 8.86 -1.61 12.06
CA ASN A 59 8.24 -0.87 13.13
C ASN A 59 8.04 -1.77 14.34
N PHE A 60 8.19 -1.22 15.54
CA PHE A 60 7.86 -1.93 16.77
C PHE A 60 6.54 -1.38 17.29
N ASP A 61 5.53 -2.24 17.37
CA ASP A 61 4.24 -1.89 17.93
C ASP A 61 4.30 -2.00 19.46
N GLU A 62 4.36 -0.85 20.13
CA GLU A 62 4.43 -0.80 21.59
C GLU A 62 3.14 -1.29 22.26
N GLU A 63 2.00 -1.25 21.56
CA GLU A 63 0.69 -1.66 22.08
C GLU A 63 0.54 -3.18 22.12
N SER A 64 0.92 -3.85 21.04
CA SER A 64 0.88 -5.31 20.89
C SER A 64 2.19 -5.97 21.35
N THR A 65 3.24 -5.18 21.61
CA THR A 65 4.60 -5.65 21.89
C THR A 65 5.15 -6.58 20.80
N LYS A 66 4.82 -6.27 19.55
CA LYS A 66 5.17 -7.07 18.37
C LYS A 66 5.96 -6.23 17.36
N TRP A 67 6.66 -6.93 16.48
CA TRP A 67 7.42 -6.33 15.41
C TRP A 67 6.64 -6.43 14.11
N GLU A 68 6.49 -5.30 13.43
CA GLU A 68 5.81 -5.21 12.16
C GLU A 68 6.83 -4.85 11.08
N VAL A 69 6.92 -5.65 10.03
CA VAL A 69 7.72 -5.35 8.84
C VAL A 69 6.77 -4.92 7.74
N ILE A 70 6.96 -3.70 7.28
CA ILE A 70 6.19 -3.07 6.22
C ILE A 70 7.02 -3.19 4.93
N VAL A 71 6.44 -3.83 3.94
CA VAL A 71 7.07 -4.08 2.63
C VAL A 71 6.31 -3.28 1.59
N CYS A 72 6.83 -2.11 1.24
CA CYS A 72 6.30 -1.25 0.20
C CYS A 72 6.78 -1.77 -1.15
N LEU A 73 5.88 -2.19 -2.03
CA LEU A 73 6.21 -2.75 -3.35
C LEU A 73 5.50 -1.99 -4.45
N GLN A 74 6.25 -1.55 -5.47
CA GLN A 74 5.63 -0.91 -6.62
C GLN A 74 5.17 -1.95 -7.65
N MET A 75 3.86 -2.23 -7.70
CA MET A 75 3.29 -3.20 -8.62
C MET A 75 1.89 -2.81 -9.11
N VAL A 76 1.45 -3.45 -10.19
CA VAL A 76 0.07 -3.26 -10.68
C VAL A 76 -0.87 -4.01 -9.74
N PRO A 77 -1.91 -3.36 -9.20
CA PRO A 77 -2.87 -3.96 -8.28
C PRO A 77 -3.82 -4.85 -9.07
N ASP A 78 -3.32 -6.00 -9.51
CA ASP A 78 -4.12 -7.06 -10.12
C ASP A 78 -4.50 -8.07 -9.04
N TYR A 79 -5.75 -8.51 -9.04
CA TYR A 79 -6.25 -9.46 -8.04
C TYR A 79 -5.38 -10.73 -7.96
N ALA A 80 -4.99 -11.30 -9.09
CA ALA A 80 -4.17 -12.51 -9.09
C ALA A 80 -2.74 -12.23 -8.62
N ALA A 81 -2.19 -11.06 -8.96
CA ALA A 81 -0.86 -10.64 -8.55
C ALA A 81 -0.81 -10.35 -7.03
N LEU A 82 -1.83 -9.68 -6.49
CA LEU A 82 -1.97 -9.39 -5.07
C LEU A 82 -2.10 -10.68 -4.25
N VAL A 83 -3.02 -11.58 -4.64
CA VAL A 83 -3.19 -12.88 -3.95
C VAL A 83 -1.91 -13.71 -4.02
N ALA A 84 -1.22 -13.72 -5.16
CA ALA A 84 0.04 -14.43 -5.30
C ALA A 84 1.13 -13.83 -4.39
N LYS A 85 1.21 -12.48 -4.28
CA LYS A 85 2.20 -11.82 -3.42
C LYS A 85 1.89 -11.96 -1.95
N GLU A 86 0.64 -11.85 -1.55
CA GLU A 86 0.19 -12.12 -0.18
C GLU A 86 0.55 -13.56 0.21
N THR A 87 0.29 -14.54 -0.66
CA THR A 87 0.64 -15.95 -0.40
C THR A 87 2.16 -16.15 -0.30
N GLU A 88 2.94 -15.50 -1.15
CA GLU A 88 4.41 -15.56 -1.14
C GLU A 88 4.98 -14.95 0.14
N LEU A 89 4.54 -13.74 0.50
CA LEU A 89 4.96 -13.03 1.71
C LEU A 89 4.50 -13.74 2.98
N ASN A 90 3.28 -14.30 2.99
CA ASN A 90 2.79 -15.10 4.10
C ASN A 90 3.64 -16.36 4.30
N SER A 91 3.95 -17.08 3.20
CA SER A 91 4.81 -18.26 3.27
C SER A 91 6.20 -17.90 3.78
N PHE A 92 6.75 -16.78 3.32
CA PHE A 92 8.02 -16.25 3.77
C PHE A 92 7.99 -15.88 5.25
N ALA A 93 7.00 -15.11 5.72
CA ALA A 93 6.87 -14.75 7.14
C ALA A 93 6.74 -16.00 8.03
N GLN A 94 6.01 -17.02 7.57
CA GLN A 94 5.90 -18.30 8.29
C GLN A 94 7.24 -19.03 8.45
N GLU A 95 8.22 -18.82 7.57
CA GLU A 95 9.58 -19.38 7.75
C GLU A 95 10.32 -18.75 8.95
N PHE A 96 9.93 -17.52 9.33
CA PHE A 96 10.46 -16.76 10.45
C PHE A 96 9.46 -16.66 11.62
N ASP A 97 8.50 -17.59 11.73
CA ASP A 97 7.46 -17.60 12.78
C ASP A 97 6.55 -16.34 12.80
N GLY A 98 6.51 -15.60 11.68
CA GLY A 98 5.63 -14.46 11.45
C GLY A 98 4.36 -14.81 10.69
N ILE A 99 3.49 -13.82 10.58
CA ILE A 99 2.25 -13.88 9.81
C ILE A 99 2.09 -12.61 8.97
N SER A 100 1.53 -12.71 7.75
CA SER A 100 1.08 -11.53 7.04
C SER A 100 -0.26 -11.07 7.61
N ASP A 101 -0.34 -9.83 8.08
CA ASP A 101 -1.58 -9.25 8.63
C ASP A 101 -2.48 -8.65 7.53
N GLY A 102 -1.90 -8.34 6.37
CA GLY A 102 -2.63 -7.91 5.19
C GLY A 102 -1.79 -7.00 4.31
N TRP A 103 -2.47 -6.29 3.41
CA TRP A 103 -1.86 -5.29 2.55
C TRP A 103 -2.72 -4.04 2.45
N GLY A 104 -2.08 -2.91 2.21
CA GLY A 104 -2.68 -1.61 2.02
C GLY A 104 -2.12 -0.93 0.80
N VAL A 105 -2.78 0.14 0.37
CA VAL A 105 -2.19 1.09 -0.57
C VAL A 105 -2.25 2.44 0.11
N MET A 106 -1.10 3.06 0.36
CA MET A 106 -1.11 4.49 0.62
C MET A 106 -1.59 5.17 -0.66
N GLN A 107 -2.83 5.67 -0.63
CA GLN A 107 -3.22 6.73 -1.55
C GLN A 107 -2.33 7.92 -1.20
N ASN A 108 -1.16 8.01 -1.83
CA ASN A 108 -0.43 9.26 -1.87
C ASN A 108 -1.42 10.26 -2.45
N GLN A 109 -1.97 11.10 -1.58
CA GLN A 109 -2.70 12.30 -1.98
C GLN A 109 -1.64 13.20 -2.63
N ALA A 110 -1.24 12.84 -3.85
CA ALA A 110 -0.47 13.69 -4.73
C ALA A 110 -1.38 14.87 -5.03
N SER A 111 -1.28 15.87 -4.15
CA SER A 111 -1.64 17.24 -4.42
C SER A 111 -3.05 17.44 -4.98
N ASP A 112 -4.02 17.56 -4.08
CA ASP A 112 -4.89 18.74 -4.21
C ASP A 112 -4.03 19.98 -3.88
N SER A 113 -3.16 20.30 -4.82
CA SER A 113 -2.42 21.56 -4.86
C SER A 113 -2.86 22.32 -6.10
N GLU A 114 -4.16 22.32 -6.40
CA GLU A 114 -4.78 23.22 -7.39
C GLU A 114 -6.21 23.61 -6.97
N PHE A 115 -6.38 24.14 -5.76
CA PHE A 115 -7.28 25.29 -5.58
C PHE A 115 -6.48 26.57 -5.76
N THR A 116 -5.94 26.77 -6.96
CA THR A 116 -5.76 28.13 -7.48
C THR A 116 -7.01 28.44 -8.31
N ASP A 117 -8.06 28.90 -7.64
CA ASP A 117 -9.01 29.80 -8.29
C ASP A 117 -8.35 31.19 -8.27
N ASP A 118 -7.41 31.38 -9.20
CA ASP A 118 -7.01 32.71 -9.64
C ASP A 118 -8.08 33.18 -10.64
N ASP A 119 -8.68 34.31 -10.32
CA ASP A 119 -9.38 35.21 -11.24
C ASP A 119 -10.81 34.84 -11.68
N HIS A 120 -11.77 34.92 -10.74
CA HIS A 120 -13.03 35.57 -11.10
C HIS A 120 -12.81 37.08 -11.14
N VAL A 121 -12.32 37.57 -12.28
CA VAL A 121 -12.32 38.99 -12.64
C VAL A 121 -13.75 39.52 -12.47
N HIS A 122 -14.01 40.32 -11.46
CA HIS A 122 -15.08 41.31 -11.53
C HIS A 122 -14.40 42.63 -11.91
N SER A 123 -14.21 42.76 -13.22
CA SER A 123 -13.75 43.99 -13.85
C SER A 123 -14.62 45.15 -13.39
N GLU A 124 -13.98 46.19 -12.85
CA GLU A 124 -14.57 47.51 -12.67
C GLU A 124 -15.03 48.07 -14.04
N HIS A 125 -16.34 48.16 -14.31
CA HIS A 125 -16.95 49.39 -14.88
C HIS A 125 -18.49 49.33 -15.04
N CYS A 126 -19.12 50.47 -14.68
CA CYS A 126 -20.33 51.07 -15.26
C CYS A 126 -21.74 50.78 -14.66
N LYS A 127 -22.15 51.71 -13.78
CA LYS A 127 -23.41 52.50 -13.75
C LYS A 127 -24.66 51.94 -14.46
N HIS A 128 -25.75 51.81 -13.70
CA HIS A 128 -26.94 52.67 -13.88
C HIS A 128 -27.68 52.84 -12.55
#